data_AF-A0A7W3NUX4-F1
#
_entry.id   AF-A0A7W3NUX4-F1
#
_cell.length_a   1.000
_cell.length_b   1.000
_cell.length_c   1.000
_cell.angle_alpha   90.00
_cell.angle_beta   90.00
_cell.angle_gamma   90.00
#
_symmetry.space_group_name_H-M   'P 1'
#
loop_
_entity.id
_entity.type
_entity.pdbx_description
1 polymer ?
#
loop_
_entity_poly.entity_id
_entity_poly.type
_entity_poly.pdbx_seq_one_letter_code
_entity_poly.pdbx_strand_id
1 'polypeptide(L)'
;MIEEAYLSGAGTVALVSHGAAIRMWTAARARNIDVAFAAARPLANTGVITLEGDPGTGWRALTWEAHTVEPPGTPGPTGEPLGTTG
;
A
#
# COMPACT_ATOMS: atom_id res chain seq x y z
N MET A 1 2.07 9.01 -16.20
CA MET A 1 2.66 9.47 -14.92
C MET A 1 3.61 8.44 -14.31
N ILE A 2 3.17 7.33 -13.72
CA ILE A 2 4.11 6.33 -13.12
C ILE A 2 5.00 5.67 -14.18
N GLU A 3 4.44 5.25 -15.31
CA GLU A 3 5.21 4.64 -16.40
C GLU A 3 6.25 5.62 -16.98
N GLU A 4 5.85 6.86 -17.24
CA GLU A 4 6.77 7.91 -17.70
C GLU A 4 7.88 8.19 -16.68
N ALA A 5 7.54 8.23 -15.39
CA ALA A 5 8.52 8.40 -14.32
C ALA A 5 9.49 7.21 -14.25
N TYR A 6 9.01 5.98 -14.41
CA TYR A 6 9.85 4.79 -14.46
C TYR A 6 10.78 4.80 -15.69
N LEU A 7 10.23 5.10 -16.88
CA LEU A 7 10.97 5.17 -18.14
C LEU A 7 11.99 6.32 -18.17
N SER A 8 11.85 7.33 -17.31
CA SER A 8 12.85 8.40 -17.16
C SER A 8 14.19 7.92 -16.59
N GLY A 9 14.22 6.74 -15.95
CA GLY A 9 15.40 6.20 -15.30
C GLY A 9 15.75 6.86 -13.95
N ALA A 10 14.88 7.74 -13.43
CA ALA A 10 15.07 8.34 -12.11
C ALA A 10 14.95 7.29 -10.99
N GLY A 11 15.95 7.23 -10.10
CA GLY A 11 15.97 6.28 -8.98
C GLY A 11 14.99 6.61 -7.85
N THR A 12 14.49 7.84 -7.78
CA THR A 12 13.46 8.27 -6.82
C THR A 12 12.66 9.41 -7.43
N VAL A 13 11.34 9.35 -7.30
CA VAL A 13 10.42 10.35 -7.84
C VAL A 13 9.36 10.69 -6.81
N ALA A 14 8.86 11.93 -6.85
CA ALA A 14 7.71 12.37 -6.07
C ALA A 14 6.53 12.62 -7.00
N LEU A 15 5.38 12.03 -6.68
CA LEU A 15 4.12 12.25 -7.39
C LEU A 15 3.14 12.94 -6.46
N VAL A 16 2.56 14.05 -6.91
CA VAL A 16 1.62 14.86 -6.11
C VAL A 16 0.23 14.73 -6.71
N SER A 17 -0.76 14.40 -5.87
CA SER A 17 -2.15 14.27 -6.27
C SER A 17 -3.07 14.47 -5.06
N HIS A 18 -4.36 14.18 -5.21
CA HIS A 18 -5.33 14.23 -4.13
C HIS A 18 -5.19 13.01 -3.21
N GLY A 19 -5.38 13.21 -1.91
CA GLY A 19 -5.22 12.14 -0.91
C GLY A 19 -6.10 10.91 -1.18
N ALA A 20 -7.32 11.08 -1.71
CA ALA A 20 -8.15 9.95 -2.11
C ALA A 20 -7.54 9.15 -3.28
N ALA A 21 -7.03 9.84 -4.31
CA ALA A 21 -6.41 9.20 -5.47
C ALA A 21 -5.13 8.45 -5.08
N ILE A 22 -4.28 9.05 -4.25
CA ILE A 22 -3.04 8.42 -3.76
C ILE A 22 -3.35 7.12 -3.00
N ARG A 23 -4.32 7.15 -2.07
CA ARG A 23 -4.70 5.98 -1.28
C ARG A 23 -5.28 4.86 -2.13
N MET A 24 -6.19 5.18 -3.06
CA MET A 24 -6.79 4.17 -3.94
C MET A 24 -5.76 3.58 -4.91
N TRP A 25 -4.88 4.41 -5.46
CA TRP A 25 -3.80 3.93 -6.31
C TRP A 25 -2.87 2.99 -5.55
N THR A 26 -2.54 3.34 -4.30
CA THR A 26 -1.69 2.52 -3.42
C THR A 26 -2.36 1.18 -3.11
N ALA A 27 -3.62 1.17 -2.67
CA ALA A 27 -4.35 -0.07 -2.39
C ALA A 27 -4.49 -1.00 -3.60
N ALA A 28 -4.57 -0.42 -4.80
CA ALA A 28 -4.70 -1.21 -6.03
C ALA A 28 -3.37 -1.84 -6.51
N ARG A 29 -2.21 -1.37 -6.04
CA ARG A 29 -0.89 -1.70 -6.62
C ARG A 29 0.17 -2.12 -5.62
N ALA A 30 0.02 -1.75 -4.35
CA ALA A 30 0.90 -2.20 -3.28
C ALA A 30 0.44 -3.55 -2.75
N ARG A 31 1.34 -4.52 -2.68
CA ARG A 31 1.01 -5.90 -2.30
C ARG A 31 0.70 -6.07 -0.80
N ASN A 32 1.01 -5.06 0.02
CA ASN A 32 0.84 -5.07 1.47
C ASN A 32 -0.21 -4.05 1.97
N ILE A 33 -1.02 -3.48 1.08
CA ILE A 33 -2.10 -2.55 1.43
C ILE A 33 -3.39 -3.04 0.81
N ASP A 34 -4.41 -3.29 1.63
CA ASP A 34 -5.75 -3.57 1.13
C ASP A 34 -6.64 -2.31 1.14
N VAL A 35 -7.83 -2.44 0.53
CA VAL A 35 -8.80 -1.34 0.42
C VAL A 35 -9.29 -0.88 1.79
N ALA A 36 -9.46 -1.80 2.75
CA ALA A 36 -9.95 -1.47 4.09
C ALA A 36 -8.93 -0.64 4.87
N PHE A 37 -7.65 -1.02 4.83
CA PHE A 37 -6.52 -0.29 5.39
C PHE A 37 -6.47 1.13 4.84
N ALA A 38 -6.55 1.27 3.51
CA ALA A 38 -6.48 2.55 2.84
C ALA A 38 -7.71 3.43 3.11
N ALA A 39 -8.91 2.84 3.22
CA ALA A 39 -10.14 3.56 3.55
C ALA A 39 -10.12 4.13 4.98
N ALA A 40 -9.61 3.34 5.94
CA ALA A 40 -9.56 3.72 7.35
C ALA A 40 -8.50 4.80 7.69
N ARG A 41 -7.57 5.08 6.78
CA ARG A 41 -6.43 5.98 7.03
C ARG A 41 -6.39 7.11 6.00
N PRO A 42 -7.20 8.18 6.13
CA PRO A 42 -7.08 9.35 5.27
C PRO A 42 -5.69 9.98 5.40
N LEU A 43 -5.22 10.63 4.33
CA LEU A 43 -3.98 11.41 4.37
C LEU A 43 -4.29 12.85 4.78
N ALA A 44 -3.49 13.38 5.69
CA ALA A 44 -3.46 14.81 5.96
C ALA A 44 -2.93 15.57 4.74
N ASN A 45 -3.16 16.88 4.69
CA ASN A 45 -2.48 17.73 3.73
C ASN A 45 -0.97 17.57 3.91
N THR A 46 -0.24 17.45 2.80
CA THR A 46 1.20 17.12 2.77
C THR A 46 1.58 15.72 3.29
N GLY A 47 0.61 14.86 3.58
CA GLY A 47 0.84 13.46 3.91
C GLY A 47 1.49 12.71 2.73
N VAL A 48 2.44 11.83 3.05
CA VAL A 48 3.25 11.07 2.07
C VAL A 48 3.06 9.58 2.30
N ILE A 49 3.00 8.81 1.23
CA ILE A 49 3.17 7.35 1.28
C ILE A 49 4.46 7.03 0.55
N THR A 50 5.42 6.40 1.22
CA THR A 50 6.66 5.95 0.57
C THR A 50 6.49 4.53 0.07
N LEU A 51 6.84 4.30 -1.19
CA LEU A 51 6.69 3.03 -1.88
C LEU A 51 8.02 2.64 -2.51
N GLU A 52 8.29 1.34 -2.54
CA GLU A 52 9.40 0.75 -3.27
C GLU A 52 8.87 -0.33 -4.22
N GLY A 53 9.42 -0.37 -5.44
CA GLY A 53 9.03 -1.32 -6.47
C GLY A 53 9.10 -0.73 -7.86
N ASP A 54 8.48 -1.43 -8.80
CA ASP A 54 8.43 -1.05 -10.21
C ASP A 54 7.09 -1.50 -10.84
N PRO A 55 6.74 -0.99 -12.04
CA PRO A 55 5.48 -1.36 -12.70
C PRO A 55 5.33 -2.86 -13.01
N GLY A 56 6.44 -3.59 -13.22
CA GLY A 56 6.44 -5.00 -13.61
C GLY A 56 6.28 -5.96 -12.42
N THR A 57 6.95 -5.69 -11.31
CA THR A 57 6.83 -6.54 -10.10
C THR A 57 5.69 -6.11 -9.19
N GLY A 58 5.33 -4.82 -9.21
CA GLY A 58 4.38 -4.20 -8.28
C GLY A 58 5.08 -3.54 -7.09
N TRP A 59 4.31 -2.92 -6.20
CA TRP A 59 4.84 -2.02 -5.18
C TRP A 59 4.72 -2.60 -3.76
N ARG A 60 5.54 -2.09 -2.85
CA ARG A 60 5.41 -2.29 -1.40
C ARG A 60 5.38 -0.92 -0.73
N ALA A 61 4.34 -0.67 0.07
CA ALA A 61 4.29 0.52 0.92
C ALA A 61 5.25 0.31 2.10
N LEU A 62 6.18 1.24 2.27
CA LEU A 62 7.14 1.26 3.38
C LEU A 62 6.57 2.07 4.55
N THR A 63 6.02 3.23 4.25
CA THR A 63 5.42 4.14 5.23
C THR A 63 4.09 4.67 4.74
N TRP A 64 3.21 4.95 5.70
CA TRP A 64 1.97 5.69 5.53
C TRP A 64 2.03 6.90 6.46
N GLU A 65 2.25 8.08 5.87
CA GLU A 65 2.69 9.28 6.57
C GLU A 65 3.95 9.00 7.40
N ALA A 66 3.94 9.29 8.71
CA ALA A 66 5.06 9.05 9.61
C ALA A 66 5.09 7.62 10.18
N HIS A 67 4.14 6.75 9.81
CA HIS A 67 4.02 5.41 10.38
C HIS A 67 4.57 4.35 9.43
N THR A 68 5.35 3.41 9.96
CA THR A 68 5.78 2.23 9.20
C THR A 68 4.57 1.36 8.87
N VAL A 69 4.49 0.87 7.64
CA VAL A 69 3.47 -0.10 7.26
C VAL A 69 3.92 -1.49 7.71
N GLU A 70 3.28 -1.99 8.76
CA GLU A 70 3.47 -3.38 9.19
C GLU A 70 2.91 -4.34 8.13
N PRO A 71 3.52 -5.52 7.93
CA PRO A 71 2.90 -6.57 7.14
C PRO A 71 1.51 -6.87 7.71
N PRO A 72 0.49 -7.13 6.87
CA PRO A 72 -0.75 -7.69 7.39
C PRO A 72 -0.39 -8.92 8.23
N GLY A 73 -0.73 -8.87 9.52
CA GLY A 73 -0.32 -9.88 10.48
C GLY A 73 -0.72 -11.27 9.99
N THR A 74 0.15 -12.25 10.20
CA THR A 74 -0.23 -13.67 10.10
C THR A 74 -1.56 -13.84 10.84
N PRO A 75 -2.58 -14.48 10.24
CA PRO A 75 -3.82 -14.77 10.95
C PRO A 75 -3.46 -15.44 12.28
N GLY A 76 -3.90 -14.84 13.39
CA GLY A 76 -3.75 -15.47 14.69
C GLY A 76 -4.46 -16.84 14.73
N PRO A 77 -4.19 -17.69 15.73
CA PRO A 77 -4.69 -19.07 15.80
C PRO A 77 -6.23 -19.23 15.88
N THR A 78 -7.01 -18.15 15.78
CA THR A 78 -8.47 -18.15 15.80
C THR A 78 -9.11 -18.63 14.48
N GLY A 79 -8.31 -19.03 13.49
CA GLY A 79 -8.77 -19.48 12.17
C GLY A 79 -8.98 -20.99 12.00
N GLU A 80 -8.74 -21.81 13.03
CA GLU A 80 -8.95 -23.26 12.93
C GLU A 80 -10.44 -23.59 12.75
N PRO A 81 -10.84 -24.30 11.67
CA PRO A 81 -12.21 -24.76 11.50
C PRO A 81 -12.57 -25.72 12.66
N LEU A 82 -13.70 -25.46 13.33
CA LEU A 82 -14.25 -26.43 14.27
C LEU A 82 -14.54 -27.72 13.50
N GLY A 83 -13.77 -28.77 13.79
CA GLY A 83 -13.90 -30.08 13.17
C GLY A 83 -15.35 -30.56 13.22
N THR A 84 -15.87 -30.98 12.07
CA THR A 84 -17.20 -31.58 11.95
C THR A 84 -17.22 -32.86 12.79
N THR A 85 -17.84 -32.81 13.96
CA THR A 85 -18.11 -34.03 14.74
C THR A 85 -19.37 -34.67 14.14
N GLY A 86 -19.24 -35.93 13.73
CA GLY A 86 -20.32 -36.75 13.19
C GLY A 86 -21.31 -37.25 14.23
#